data_AF-A0A228HKC3-F1
#
_entry.id   AF-A0A228HKC3-F1
#
_cell.length_a   1.000
_cell.length_b   1.000
_cell.length_c   1.000
_cell.angle_alpha   90.00
_cell.angle_beta   90.00
_cell.angle_gamma   90.00
#
_symmetry.space_group_name_H-M   'P 1'
#
loop_
_entity.id
_entity.type
_entity.pdbx_description
1 polymer ?
#
loop_
_entity_poly.entity_id
_entity_poly.type
_entity_poly.pdbx_seq_one_letter_code
_entity_poly.pdbx_strand_id
1 'polypeptide(L)' 'MYRLQWEAAQDAYVLLYPEGMVKLNPSAGEILARCDGTRELDDIIGELERLFMQSDLATDVYRFLDHARLRGWLD' A
#
# COMPACT_ATOMS: atom_id res chain seq x y z
N MET A 1 3.88 -6.14 14.78
CA MET A 1 4.44 -6.14 13.41
C MET A 1 3.32 -6.50 12.46
N TYR A 2 3.02 -5.60 11.52
CA TYR A 2 2.03 -5.88 10.48
C TYR A 2 2.70 -6.63 9.33
N ARG A 3 1.97 -7.55 8.69
CA ARG A 3 2.43 -8.26 7.50
C ARG A 3 1.42 -8.10 6.37
N LEU A 4 1.85 -7.50 5.27
CA LEU A 4 1.07 -7.46 4.04
C LEU A 4 1.06 -8.84 3.39
N GLN A 5 -0.11 -9.27 2.94
CA GLN A 5 -0.29 -10.55 2.24
C GLN A 5 -1.35 -10.39 1.14
N TRP A 6 -1.11 -10.99 -0.03
CA TRP A 6 -2.14 -11.15 -1.05
C TRP A 6 -2.99 -12.39 -0.78
N GLU A 7 -4.31 -12.27 -0.86
CA GLU A 7 -5.24 -13.39 -0.74
C GLU A 7 -6.03 -13.62 -2.03
N ALA A 8 -5.65 -14.65 -2.78
CA ALA A 8 -6.31 -15.02 -4.05
C ALA A 8 -7.80 -15.37 -3.88
N ALA A 9 -8.20 -15.93 -2.73
CA ALA A 9 -9.61 -16.26 -2.46
C ALA A 9 -10.50 -15.00 -2.34
N GLN A 10 -9.90 -13.85 -2.03
CA GLN A 10 -10.60 -12.58 -1.84
C GLN A 10 -10.25 -11.52 -2.88
N ASP A 11 -9.31 -11.83 -3.77
CA ASP A 11 -8.72 -10.93 -4.77
C ASP A 11 -8.31 -9.59 -4.15
N ALA A 12 -7.63 -9.65 -3.01
CA ALA A 12 -7.29 -8.46 -2.23
C ALA A 12 -6.02 -8.61 -1.39
N TYR A 13 -5.38 -7.48 -1.10
CA TYR A 13 -4.36 -7.38 -0.08
C TYR A 13 -4.96 -7.29 1.33
N VAL A 14 -4.35 -7.99 2.27
CA VAL A 14 -4.68 -7.95 3.70
C VAL A 14 -3.45 -7.60 4.52
N LEU A 15 -3.65 -6.84 5.60
CA LEU A 15 -2.64 -6.64 6.65
C LEU A 15 -2.98 -7.56 7.82
N LEU A 16 -2.06 -8.47 8.12
CA LEU A 16 -2.14 -9.38 9.27
C LEU A 16 -1.40 -8.80 10.46
N TYR A 17 -1.98 -8.93 11.65
CA TYR A 17 -1.39 -8.54 12.94
C TYR A 17 -1.88 -9.50 14.03
N PRO A 18 -1.25 -9.54 15.22
CA PRO A 18 -1.52 -10.60 16.21
C PRO A 18 -2.99 -10.74 16.61
N GLU A 19 -3.73 -9.64 16.65
CA GLU A 19 -5.13 -9.59 17.08
C GLU A 19 -6.14 -9.71 15.93
N GLY A 20 -5.71 -9.78 14.67
CA GLY A 20 -6.62 -9.92 13.54
C GLY A 20 -6.06 -9.60 12.15
N MET A 21 -6.96 -9.19 11.25
CA MET A 21 -6.62 -8.78 9.90
C MET A 21 -7.41 -7.55 9.45
N VAL A 22 -6.83 -6.74 8.58
CA VAL A 22 -7.51 -5.65 7.88
C VAL A 22 -7.48 -5.94 6.38
N LYS A 23 -8.65 -6.06 5.76
CA LYS A 23 -8.76 -6.08 4.29
C LYS A 23 -8.57 -4.67 3.76
N LEU A 24 -7.62 -4.51 2.84
CA LEU A 24 -7.37 -3.22 2.20
C LEU A 24 -8.32 -3.03 1.02
N ASN A 25 -8.61 -1.77 0.71
CA ASN A 25 -9.17 -1.46 -0.61
C ASN A 25 -8.08 -1.66 -1.69
N PRO A 26 -8.45 -1.79 -2.98
CA PRO A 26 -7.49 -2.05 -4.04
C PRO A 26 -6.33 -1.05 -4.06
N SER A 27 -6.62 0.26 -3.98
CA SER A 27 -5.59 1.31 -4.03
C SER A 27 -4.59 1.22 -2.87
N ALA A 28 -5.06 1.03 -1.64
CA ALA A 28 -4.19 0.89 -0.47
C ALA A 28 -3.31 -0.36 -0.55
N GLY A 29 -3.88 -1.47 -1.05
CA GLY A 29 -3.13 -2.70 -1.29
C GLY A 29 -2.01 -2.52 -2.30
N GLU A 30 -2.32 -1.91 -3.44
CA GLU A 30 -1.36 -1.63 -4.51
C GLU A 30 -0.25 -0.67 -4.07
N ILE A 31 -0.56 0.35 -3.26
CA ILE A 31 0.46 1.26 -2.72
C ILE A 31 1.39 0.48 -1.77
N LEU A 32 0.85 -0.23 -0.78
CA LEU A 32 1.67 -0.96 0.21
C LEU A 32 2.48 -2.09 -0.42
N ALA A 33 1.95 -2.79 -1.43
CA ALA A 33 2.66 -3.85 -2.14
C ALA A 33 3.90 -3.35 -2.90
N ARG A 34 3.97 -2.05 -3.16
CA ARG A 34 5.13 -1.41 -3.78
C ARG A 34 6.15 -0.89 -2.79
N CYS A 35 5.76 -0.70 -1.53
CA CYS A 35 6.64 -0.27 -0.44
C CYS A 35 7.45 -1.44 0.13
N ASP A 36 8.28 -2.06 -0.69
CA ASP A 36 9.12 -3.21 -0.31
C ASP A 36 10.52 -2.82 0.20
N GLY A 37 10.83 -1.53 0.26
CA GLY A 37 12.12 -0.99 0.69
C GLY A 37 13.22 -1.02 -0.37
N THR A 38 12.92 -1.45 -1.60
CA THR A 38 13.91 -1.53 -2.70
C THR A 38 13.73 -0.44 -3.77
N ARG A 39 12.52 0.12 -3.86
CA ARG A 39 12.15 1.14 -4.85
C ARG A 39 12.08 2.53 -4.23
N GLU A 40 12.49 3.53 -5.00
CA GLU A 40 12.30 4.92 -4.62
C GLU A 40 10.83 5.32 -4.72
N LEU A 41 10.42 6.30 -3.91
CA LEU A 41 9.02 6.70 -3.84
C LEU A 41 8.51 7.28 -5.16
N ASP A 42 9.35 7.98 -5.90
CA ASP A 42 8.98 8.55 -7.20
C ASP A 42 8.71 7.45 -8.25
N ASP A 43 9.47 6.34 -8.20
CA ASP A 43 9.22 5.17 -9.05
C ASP A 43 7.87 4.51 -8.70
N ILE A 44 7.59 4.37 -7.41
CA ILE A 44 6.33 3.82 -6.91
C ILE A 44 5.15 4.69 -7.39
N ILE A 45 5.26 6.01 -7.28
CA ILE A 45 4.23 6.95 -7.75
C ILE A 45 4.02 6.77 -9.26
N GLY A 46 5.09 6.75 -10.05
CA GLY A 46 5.00 6.58 -11.51
C GLY A 46 4.39 5.23 -11.92
N GLU A 47 4.65 4.15 -11.17
CA GLU A 47 3.98 2.86 -11.36
C GLU A 47 2.48 2.93 -11.05
N LEU A 48 2.10 3.57 -9.94
CA LEU A 48 0.70 3.71 -9.53
C LEU A 48 -0.09 4.57 -10.52
N GLU A 49 0.49 5.65 -11.01
CA GLU A 49 -0.13 6.52 -12.02
C GLU A 49 -0.43 5.75 -13.30
N ARG A 50 0.52 4.92 -13.76
CA ARG A 50 0.32 4.03 -14.92
C ARG A 50 -0.73 2.96 -14.63
N LEU A 51 -0.70 2.34 -13.46
CA LEU A 51 -1.63 1.28 -13.07
C LEU A 51 -3.08 1.79 -13.02
N PHE A 52 -3.29 2.97 -12.45
CA PHE A 52 -4.63 3.56 -12.27
C PHE A 52 -5.05 4.45 -13.43
N MET A 53 -4.21 4.61 -14.46
CA MET A 53 -4.43 5.55 -15.58
C MET A 53 -4.78 6.97 -15.09
N GLN A 54 -4.10 7.40 -14.02
CA GLN A 54 -4.34 8.67 -13.34
C GLN A 54 -3.03 9.37 -13.08
N SER A 55 -2.99 10.69 -13.23
CA SER A 55 -1.82 11.52 -12.92
C SER A 55 -2.00 12.31 -11.63
N ASP A 56 -0.91 12.89 -11.15
CA ASP A 56 -0.85 13.75 -9.96
C ASP A 56 -1.20 13.00 -8.66
N LEU A 57 -0.80 11.72 -8.59
CA LEU A 57 -1.04 10.87 -7.41
C LEU A 57 -0.05 11.12 -6.27
N ALA A 58 1.02 11.88 -6.51
CA ALA A 58 2.11 12.06 -5.55
C ALA A 58 1.58 12.47 -4.17
N THR A 59 0.80 13.56 -4.10
CA THR A 59 0.29 14.09 -2.83
C THR A 59 -0.57 13.07 -2.07
N ASP A 60 -1.42 12.31 -2.77
CA ASP A 60 -2.29 11.32 -2.15
C ASP A 60 -1.51 10.10 -1.66
N VAL A 61 -0.51 9.66 -2.42
CA VAL A 61 0.41 8.60 -2.01
C VAL A 61 1.20 9.03 -0.77
N TYR A 62 1.75 10.24 -0.75
CA TYR A 62 2.45 10.78 0.43
C TYR A 62 1.57 10.77 1.67
N ARG A 63 0.34 11.30 1.57
CA ARG A 63 -0.63 11.33 2.68
C ARG A 63 -0.99 9.93 3.16
N PHE A 64 -1.19 9.00 2.22
CA PHE A 64 -1.49 7.62 2.56
C PHE A 64 -0.34 6.96 3.31
N LEU A 65 0.91 7.12 2.85
CA LEU A 65 2.08 6.54 3.51
C LEU A 65 2.32 7.12 4.90
N ASP A 66 2.09 8.42 5.09
CA ASP A 66 2.14 9.05 6.42
C ASP A 66 1.11 8.42 7.36
N HIS A 67 -0.14 8.29 6.92
CA HIS A 67 -1.18 7.61 7.68
C HIS A 67 -0.87 6.13 7.96
N ALA A 68 -0.27 5.43 7.00
CA ALA A 68 0.14 4.03 7.17
C ALA A 68 1.22 3.88 8.24
N ARG A 69 2.21 4.79 8.28
CA ARG A 69 3.23 4.87 9.33
C ARG A 69 2.65 5.20 10.70
N LEU A 70 1.74 6.18 10.78
CA LEU A 70 1.04 6.52 12.03
C LEU A 70 0.24 5.34 12.60
N ARG A 71 -0.24 4.44 11.74
CA ARG A 71 -0.91 3.19 12.14
C ARG A 71 0.05 2.04 12.44
N GLY A 72 1.36 2.23 12.24
CA GLY A 72 2.40 1.21 12.40
C GLY A 72 2.39 0.14 11.31
N TRP A 73 1.73 0.39 10.17
CA TRP A 73 1.68 -0.56 9.05
C TRP A 73 3.00 -0.62 8.28
N LEU A 74 3.75 0.48 8.32
CA LEU A 74 5.06 0.68 7.72
C LEU A 74 6.00 1.23 8.81
N ASP A 75 7.27 0.85 8.71
CA ASP A 75 8.36 1.35 9.57
C ASP A 75 9.14 2.48 8.89
#